data_AF-A0A356NYJ0-F1
#
_entry.id   AF-A0A356NYJ0-F1
#
_cell.length_a   1.000
_cell.length_b   1.000
_cell.length_c   1.000
_cell.angle_alpha   90.00
_cell.angle_beta   90.00
_cell.angle_gamma   90.00
#
_symmetry.space_group_name_H-M   'P 1'
#
loop_
_entity.id
_entity.type
_entity.pdbx_description
1 polymer ?
#
loop_
_entity_poly.entity_id
_entity_poly.type
_entity_poly.pdbx_seq_one_letter_code
_entity_poly.pdbx_strand_id
1 'polypeptide(L)'
;ELEAYGGNDLLCYHDGDDSELAARQQRVWMPWIDWARDSLGADLQVATGIMPVSQSAAACATLGEAAASFDDWVLGMLHRTVTLGGSMVLGLAFINGKMEANALFDAAFLDELWQ
;
A
#
# COMPACT_ATOMS: atom_id res chain seq x y z
N GLU A 1 -5.95 4.92 -13.52
CA GLU A 1 -5.69 3.49 -13.21
C GLU A 1 -5.06 3.30 -11.83
N LEU A 2 -3.99 4.03 -11.48
CA LEU A 2 -3.37 3.95 -10.14
C LEU A 2 -4.32 4.19 -8.96
N GLU A 3 -5.24 5.16 -9.06
CA GLU A 3 -6.25 5.43 -8.03
C GLU A 3 -7.13 4.21 -7.68
N ALA A 4 -7.33 3.28 -8.61
CA ALA A 4 -8.10 2.06 -8.36
C ALA A 4 -7.38 1.14 -7.35
N TYR A 5 -6.05 1.17 -7.29
CA TYR A 5 -5.28 0.46 -6.26
C TYR A 5 -5.49 1.08 -4.89
N GLY A 6 -5.70 2.40 -4.77
CA GLY A 6 -6.04 3.03 -3.50
C GLY A 6 -7.32 2.46 -2.87
N GLY A 7 -8.28 2.04 -3.69
CA GLY A 7 -9.52 1.41 -3.23
C GLY A 7 -9.39 -0.06 -2.81
N ASN A 8 -8.32 -0.74 -3.24
CA ASN A 8 -8.09 -2.17 -2.99
C ASN A 8 -6.59 -2.47 -2.78
N ASP A 9 -5.95 -1.66 -1.94
CA ASP A 9 -4.51 -1.72 -1.70
C ASP A 9 -4.16 -2.99 -0.90
N LEU A 10 -3.07 -3.68 -1.25
CA LEU A 10 -2.59 -4.88 -0.56
C LEU A 10 -2.58 -4.70 0.97
N LEU A 11 -2.06 -3.55 1.45
CA LEU A 11 -1.87 -3.33 2.87
C LEU A 11 -3.20 -3.31 3.66
N CYS A 12 -4.32 -3.07 2.99
CA CYS A 12 -5.63 -2.97 3.64
C CYS A 12 -6.26 -4.33 3.94
N TYR A 13 -5.66 -5.46 3.57
CA TYR A 13 -6.27 -6.78 3.70
C TYR A 13 -5.38 -7.75 4.47
N HIS A 14 -5.58 -7.84 5.79
CA HIS A 14 -4.83 -8.75 6.63
C HIS A 14 -5.48 -10.14 6.66
N ASP A 15 -4.67 -11.18 6.85
CA ASP A 15 -5.11 -12.57 6.96
C ASP A 15 -6.07 -12.74 8.16
N GLY A 16 -7.12 -13.54 7.96
CA GLY A 16 -8.17 -13.78 8.95
C GLY A 16 -8.10 -15.14 9.62
N ASP A 17 -7.30 -16.07 9.09
CA ASP A 17 -7.28 -17.49 9.49
C ASP A 17 -5.96 -17.87 10.19
N ASP A 18 -4.82 -17.36 9.73
CA ASP A 18 -3.50 -17.53 10.32
C ASP A 18 -3.12 -16.32 11.20
N SER A 19 -3.28 -16.50 12.52
CA SER A 19 -2.96 -15.44 13.48
C SER A 19 -1.48 -15.04 13.53
N GLU A 20 -0.55 -15.93 13.15
CA GLU A 20 0.87 -15.61 13.12
C GLU A 20 1.20 -14.74 11.90
N LEU A 21 0.63 -15.08 10.74
CA LEU A 21 0.71 -14.25 9.53
C LEU A 21 0.07 -12.89 9.76
N ALA A 22 -1.14 -12.83 10.32
CA ALA A 22 -1.82 -11.58 10.64
C ALA A 22 -0.98 -10.68 11.57
N ALA A 23 -0.33 -11.26 12.58
CA ALA A 23 0.57 -10.53 13.48
C ALA A 23 1.85 -10.04 12.77
N ARG A 24 2.31 -10.74 11.73
CA ARG A 24 3.43 -10.33 10.90
C ARG A 24 3.03 -9.19 9.96
N GLN A 25 1.90 -9.32 9.25
CA GLN A 25 1.31 -8.28 8.41
C GLN A 25 1.07 -7.00 9.21
N GLN A 26 0.45 -7.10 10.39
CA GLN A 26 0.27 -5.96 11.30
C GLN A 26 1.59 -5.23 11.59
N ARG A 27 2.67 -5.97 11.82
CA ARG A 27 3.98 -5.39 12.16
C ARG A 27 4.68 -4.75 10.96
N VAL A 28 4.52 -5.33 9.78
CA VAL A 28 5.22 -4.91 8.56
C VAL A 28 4.44 -3.83 7.79
N TRP A 29 3.12 -3.95 7.72
CA TRP A 29 2.25 -3.11 6.89
C TRP A 29 1.69 -1.88 7.60
N MET A 30 1.31 -1.98 8.88
CA MET A 30 0.74 -0.83 9.60
C MET A 30 1.63 0.42 9.61
N PRO A 31 2.97 0.33 9.75
CA PRO A 31 3.81 1.52 9.67
C PRO A 31 3.64 2.30 8.36
N TRP A 32 3.30 1.62 7.26
CA TRP A 32 3.10 2.25 5.95
C TRP A 32 1.68 2.82 5.79
N ILE A 33 0.68 2.17 6.39
CA ILE A 33 -0.67 2.73 6.50
C ILE A 33 -0.66 4.00 7.36
N ASP A 34 0.02 3.97 8.49
CA ASP A 34 0.23 5.13 9.36
C ASP A 34 1.00 6.23 8.61
N TRP A 35 2.04 5.86 7.86
CA TRP A 35 2.77 6.81 7.02
C TRP A 35 1.86 7.47 5.96
N ALA A 36 0.99 6.71 5.30
CA ALA A 36 0.05 7.24 4.31
C ALA A 36 -0.92 8.24 4.96
N ARG A 37 -1.46 7.92 6.13
CA ARG A 37 -2.31 8.82 6.89
C ARG A 37 -1.56 10.09 7.30
N ASP A 38 -0.39 9.96 7.90
CA ASP A 38 0.30 11.06 8.55
C ASP A 38 1.06 11.96 7.54
N SER A 39 1.57 11.38 6.45
CA SER A 39 2.38 12.11 5.46
C SER A 39 1.60 12.53 4.22
N LEU A 40 0.60 11.75 3.82
CA LEU A 40 -0.20 12.05 2.62
C LEU A 40 -1.60 12.56 2.99
N GLY A 41 -2.11 12.23 4.19
CA GLY A 41 -3.50 12.49 4.57
C GLY A 41 -4.47 11.39 4.13
N ALA A 42 -3.95 10.26 3.64
CA ALA A 42 -4.75 9.15 3.14
C ALA A 42 -5.14 8.21 4.30
N ASP A 43 -6.33 8.40 4.86
CA ASP A 43 -6.87 7.58 5.94
C ASP A 43 -7.53 6.30 5.38
N LEU A 44 -6.75 5.22 5.35
CA LEU A 44 -7.15 3.92 4.80
C LEU A 44 -7.69 2.99 5.89
N GLN A 45 -8.75 2.26 5.55
CA GLN A 45 -9.37 1.25 6.40
C GLN A 45 -8.70 -0.10 6.19
N VAL A 46 -8.40 -0.80 7.29
CA VAL A 46 -7.87 -2.17 7.27
C VAL A 46 -8.99 -3.16 7.53
N ALA A 47 -9.08 -4.17 6.67
CA ALA A 47 -9.95 -5.32 6.81
C ALA A 47 -9.17 -6.55 7.28
N THR A 48 -9.89 -7.49 7.87
CA THR A 48 -9.38 -8.81 8.25
C THR A 48 -10.18 -9.88 7.49
N GLY A 49 -9.47 -10.80 6.85
CA GLY A 49 -10.05 -11.83 5.99
C GLY A 49 -10.52 -11.29 4.63
N ILE A 50 -11.39 -12.06 3.98
CA ILE A 50 -11.77 -11.86 2.57
C ILE A 50 -12.90 -10.83 2.35
N MET A 51 -13.40 -10.19 3.40
CA MET A 51 -14.52 -9.27 3.26
C MET A 51 -14.01 -7.92 2.75
N PRO A 52 -14.49 -7.44 1.58
CA PRO A 52 -14.00 -6.20 0.99
C PRO A 52 -14.38 -5.00 1.86
N VAL A 53 -13.45 -4.06 2.01
CA VAL A 53 -13.69 -2.76 2.64
C VAL A 53 -13.64 -1.66 1.60
N SER A 54 -14.68 -0.82 1.57
CA SER A 54 -14.70 0.35 0.69
C SER A 54 -13.91 1.49 1.32
N GLN A 55 -12.82 1.89 0.67
CA GLN A 55 -12.09 3.08 1.05
C GLN A 55 -12.91 4.34 0.79
N SER A 56 -12.69 5.40 1.58
CA SER A 56 -13.36 6.67 1.35
C SER A 56 -12.89 7.28 0.02
N ALA A 57 -13.80 7.94 -0.70
CA ALA A 57 -13.43 8.64 -1.94
C ALA A 57 -12.35 9.71 -1.69
N ALA A 58 -12.32 10.30 -0.50
CA ALA A 58 -11.30 11.24 -0.07
C ALA A 58 -9.91 10.58 0.02
N ALA A 59 -9.79 9.42 0.67
CA ALA A 59 -8.52 8.71 0.78
C ALA A 59 -7.96 8.30 -0.60
N CYS A 60 -8.83 7.78 -1.49
CA CYS A 60 -8.44 7.45 -2.86
C CYS A 60 -7.97 8.69 -3.65
N ALA A 61 -8.70 9.80 -3.54
CA ALA A 61 -8.33 11.06 -4.19
C ALA A 61 -6.99 11.59 -3.68
N THR A 62 -6.75 11.55 -2.37
CA THR A 62 -5.47 11.97 -1.77
C THR A 62 -4.29 11.16 -2.29
N LEU A 63 -4.43 9.84 -2.44
CA LEU A 63 -3.38 9.02 -3.06
C LEU A 63 -3.18 9.40 -4.54
N GLY A 64 -4.25 9.63 -5.28
CA GLY A 64 -4.21 10.12 -6.66
C GLY A 64 -3.48 11.45 -6.81
N GLU A 65 -3.78 12.41 -5.95
CA GLU A 65 -3.13 13.72 -5.90
C GLU A 65 -1.64 13.61 -5.57
N ALA A 66 -1.27 12.74 -4.63
CA ALA A 66 0.13 12.46 -4.32
C ALA A 66 0.88 11.94 -5.54
N ALA A 67 0.27 11.02 -6.32
CA ALA A 67 0.86 10.53 -7.56
C ALA A 67 0.95 11.62 -8.64
N ALA A 68 -0.09 12.44 -8.79
CA ALA A 68 -0.16 13.51 -9.79
C ALA A 68 0.88 14.63 -9.60
N SER A 69 1.55 14.68 -8.44
CA SER A 69 2.65 15.62 -8.17
C SER A 69 3.95 15.28 -8.91
N PHE A 70 4.08 14.08 -9.46
CA PHE A 70 5.28 13.58 -10.12
C PHE A 70 5.28 13.81 -11.63
N ASP A 71 6.48 13.87 -12.23
CA ASP A 71 6.63 13.90 -13.69
C ASP A 71 6.37 12.53 -14.34
N ASP A 72 6.27 12.50 -15.67
CA ASP A 72 5.94 11.29 -16.43
C ASP A 72 6.93 10.12 -16.21
N TRP A 73 8.21 10.42 -15.97
CA TRP A 73 9.22 9.38 -15.73
C TRP A 73 9.01 8.72 -14.38
N VAL A 74 8.81 9.54 -13.35
CA VAL A 74 8.55 9.07 -11.99
C VAL A 74 7.19 8.37 -11.90
N LEU A 75 6.17 8.86 -12.62
CA LEU A 75 4.87 8.18 -12.75
C LEU A 75 5.01 6.79 -13.40
N GLY A 76 5.88 6.67 -14.42
CA GLY A 76 6.20 5.37 -15.01
C GLY A 76 6.82 4.40 -14.01
N MET A 77 7.75 4.87 -13.17
CA MET A 77 8.34 4.06 -12.09
C MET A 77 7.28 3.69 -11.04
N LEU A 78 6.47 4.64 -10.61
CA LEU A 78 5.40 4.42 -9.65
C LEU A 78 4.45 3.34 -10.17
N HIS A 79 3.96 3.46 -11.41
CA HIS A 79 3.12 2.45 -12.05
C HIS A 79 3.72 1.05 -11.96
N ARG A 80 5.01 0.89 -12.27
CA ARG A 80 5.69 -0.42 -12.20
C ARG A 80 5.75 -0.95 -10.77
N THR A 81 6.07 -0.11 -9.79
CA THR A 81 6.14 -0.53 -8.39
C THR A 81 4.76 -0.92 -7.83
N VAL A 82 3.73 -0.14 -8.12
CA VAL A 82 2.35 -0.40 -7.65
C VAL A 82 1.79 -1.68 -8.28
N THR A 83 1.93 -1.84 -9.60
CA THR A 83 1.42 -3.04 -10.29
C THR A 83 2.18 -4.31 -9.93
N LEU A 84 3.47 -4.22 -9.60
CA LEU A 84 4.25 -5.36 -9.14
C LEU A 84 3.91 -5.76 -7.71
N GLY A 85 3.79 -4.79 -6.80
CA GLY A 85 3.61 -5.04 -5.37
C GLY A 85 2.16 -4.96 -4.87
N GLY A 86 1.20 -4.65 -5.75
CA GLY A 86 -0.21 -4.54 -5.38
C GLY A 86 -0.56 -3.37 -4.44
N SER A 87 0.38 -2.46 -4.17
CA SER A 87 0.19 -1.37 -3.20
C SER A 87 0.61 -0.01 -3.76
N MET A 88 -0.34 0.92 -3.77
CA MET A 88 -0.09 2.33 -4.06
C MET A 88 0.67 3.00 -2.92
N VAL A 89 0.38 2.63 -1.67
CA VAL A 89 1.08 3.15 -0.49
C VAL A 89 2.57 2.81 -0.53
N LEU A 90 2.92 1.53 -0.75
CA LEU A 90 4.32 1.12 -0.82
C LEU A 90 5.06 1.75 -2.01
N GLY A 91 4.40 1.84 -3.18
CA GLY A 91 4.97 2.51 -4.34
C GLY A 91 5.25 3.99 -4.09
N LEU A 92 4.31 4.71 -3.46
CA LEU A 92 4.51 6.11 -3.07
C LEU A 92 5.62 6.25 -2.02
N ALA A 93 5.69 5.36 -1.03
CA ALA A 93 6.77 5.38 -0.04
C ALA A 93 8.16 5.19 -0.67
N PHE A 94 8.27 4.25 -1.62
CA PHE A 94 9.50 4.01 -2.37
C PHE A 94 9.94 5.22 -3.20
N ILE A 95 9.03 5.79 -4.01
CA ILE A 95 9.33 6.95 -4.84
C ILE A 95 9.68 8.20 -4.01
N ASN A 96 9.08 8.34 -2.82
CA ASN A 96 9.42 9.40 -1.88
C ASN A 96 10.70 9.13 -1.05
N GLY A 97 11.46 8.06 -1.38
CA GLY A 97 12.71 7.71 -0.70
C GLY A 97 12.52 7.33 0.78
N LYS A 98 11.33 6.87 1.16
CA LYS A 98 11.03 6.41 2.53
C LYS A 98 11.34 4.93 2.73
N MET A 99 11.55 4.21 1.64
CA MET A 99 11.76 2.77 1.60
C MET A 99 12.77 2.41 0.51
N GLU A 100 13.66 1.47 0.81
CA GLU A 100 14.59 0.88 -0.16
C GLU A 100 13.94 -0.26 -0.95
N ALA A 101 14.47 -0.58 -2.13
CA ALA A 101 13.88 -1.60 -3.02
C ALA A 101 13.74 -2.99 -2.35
N ASN A 102 14.70 -3.40 -1.52
CA ASN A 102 14.61 -4.67 -0.80
C ASN A 102 13.46 -4.67 0.22
N ALA A 103 13.27 -3.56 0.94
CA ALA A 103 12.19 -3.42 1.90
C ALA A 103 10.82 -3.36 1.20
N LEU A 104 10.76 -2.79 0.00
CA LEU A 104 9.57 -2.83 -0.86
C LEU A 104 9.20 -4.27 -1.22
N PHE A 105 10.18 -5.04 -1.67
CA PHE A 105 9.97 -6.44 -2.00
C PHE A 105 9.50 -7.25 -0.77
N ASP A 106 10.22 -7.14 0.35
CA ASP A 106 9.90 -7.89 1.57
C ASP A 106 8.50 -7.54 2.13
N ALA A 107 8.05 -6.29 1.98
CA ALA A 107 6.73 -5.86 2.40
C ALA A 107 5.62 -6.30 1.42
N ALA A 108 5.86 -6.16 0.12
CA ALA A 108 4.86 -6.45 -0.91
C ALA A 108 4.62 -7.95 -1.12
N PHE A 109 5.65 -8.77 -0.92
CA PHE A 109 5.59 -10.22 -1.09
C PHE A 109 5.57 -10.97 0.25
N LEU A 110 5.13 -10.29 1.32
CA LEU A 110 5.18 -10.83 2.69
C LEU A 110 4.47 -12.18 2.80
N ASP A 111 3.31 -12.30 2.14
CA ASP A 111 2.47 -13.49 2.20
C ASP A 111 3.11 -14.65 1.44
N GLU A 112 3.67 -14.39 0.25
CA GLU A 112 4.39 -15.38 -0.54
C GLU A 112 5.68 -15.86 0.15
N LEU A 113 6.33 -15.00 0.93
CA LEU A 113 7.52 -15.33 1.71
C LEU A 113 7.21 -16.10 3.00
N TRP A 114 5.95 -16.16 3.43
CA TRP A 114 5.51 -16.88 4.63
C TRP A 114 5.23 -18.37 4.38
N GLN A 115 4.88 -18.74 3.13
CA GLN A 115 4.56 -20.11 2.72
C GLN A 115 5.77 -21.05 2.73
#